data_AF-A0A1M4U3K9-F1
#
_entry.id   AF-A0A1M4U3K9-F1
#
_cell.length_a   1.000
_cell.length_b   1.000
_cell.length_c   1.000
_cell.angle_alpha   90.00
_cell.angle_beta   90.00
_cell.angle_gamma   90.00
#
_symmetry.space_group_name_H-M   'P 1'
#
loop_
_entity.id
_entity.type
_entity.pdbx_description
1 polymer ?
#
loop_
_entity_poly.entity_id
_entity_poly.type
_entity_poly.pdbx_seq_one_letter_code
_entity_poly.pdbx_strand_id
1 'polypeptide(L)' 'MQSAQTIQQCIQTCQQISAQLRNMANTEPDPMAKNKLIEGAHHLALCIEECNFSLQQIQSGMA' A
#
# COMPACT_ATOMS: atom_id res chain seq x y z
N MET A 1 15.04 -8.05 13.35
CA MET A 1 13.65 -8.31 13.81
C MET A 1 12.81 -7.03 13.87
N GLN A 2 13.28 -5.93 14.46
CA GLN A 2 12.52 -4.67 14.54
C GLN A 2 12.17 -4.08 13.16
N SER A 3 13.10 -4.16 12.19
CA SER A 3 12.86 -3.76 10.79
C SER A 3 11.74 -4.53 10.09
N ALA A 4 11.68 -5.85 10.27
CA ALA A 4 10.64 -6.70 9.70
C ALA A 4 9.25 -6.36 10.24
N GLN A 5 9.15 -6.06 11.54
CA GLN A 5 7.89 -5.64 12.18
C GLN A 5 7.43 -4.28 11.67
N THR A 6 8.35 -3.32 11.50
CA THR A 6 8.03 -2.00 10.92
C THR A 6 7.51 -2.13 9.49
N ILE A 7 8.13 -2.98 8.66
CA ILE A 7 7.69 -3.21 7.28
C ILE A 7 6.31 -3.87 7.25
N GLN A 8 6.04 -4.84 8.13
CA GLN A 8 4.72 -5.45 8.25
C GLN A 8 3.64 -4.42 8.64
N GLN A 9 3.93 -3.50 9.56
CA GLN A 9 3.01 -2.42 9.92
C GLN A 9 2.78 -1.46 8.75
N CYS A 10 3.82 -1.16 7.96
CA CYS A 10 3.71 -0.37 6.74
C CYS A 10 2.74 -1.04 5.75
N ILE A 11 2.92 -2.34 5.48
CA ILE A 11 2.04 -3.12 4.58
C ILE A 11 0.59 -3.03 5.04
N GLN A 12 0.32 -3.28 6.33
CA GLN A 12 -1.04 -3.21 6.87
C GLN A 12 -1.66 -1.82 6.73
N THR A 13 -0.89 -0.78 7.00
CA THR A 13 -1.32 0.62 6.85
C THR A 13 -1.65 0.94 5.39
N CYS A 14 -0.76 0.58 4.46
CA CYS A 14 -0.99 0.78 3.03
C CYS A 14 -2.22 0.01 2.53
N GLN A 15 -2.47 -1.21 3.03
CA GLN A 15 -3.67 -1.99 2.69
C GLN A 15 -4.95 -1.26 3.12
N GLN A 16 -4.98 -0.75 4.35
CA GLN A 16 -6.12 0.00 4.88
C GLN A 16 -6.38 1.28 4.08
N ILE A 17 -5.35 2.09 3.82
CA ILE A 17 -5.49 3.34 3.07
C ILE A 17 -5.86 3.06 1.61
N SER A 18 -5.28 2.04 0.97
CA SER A 18 -5.63 1.65 -0.40
C SER A 18 -7.12 1.27 -0.51
N ALA A 19 -7.67 0.55 0.47
CA ALA A 19 -9.10 0.24 0.52
C ALA A 19 -9.96 1.50 0.73
N GLN A 20 -9.55 2.41 1.62
CA GLN A 20 -10.23 3.69 1.86
C GLN A 20 -10.28 4.55 0.60
N LEU A 21 -9.17 4.69 -0.12
CA LEU A 21 -9.09 5.46 -1.36
C LEU A 21 -10.02 4.88 -2.44
N ARG A 22 -10.08 3.55 -2.57
CA ARG A 22 -11.03 2.90 -3.50
C ARG A 22 -12.49 3.19 -3.11
N ASN A 23 -12.81 3.14 -1.81
CA ASN A 23 -14.16 3.45 -1.34
C ASN A 23 -14.54 4.91 -1.60
N MET A 24 -13.62 5.85 -1.36
CA MET A 24 -13.83 7.27 -1.70
C MET A 24 -14.03 7.46 -3.20
N ALA A 25 -13.21 6.81 -4.03
CA ALA A 25 -13.32 6.88 -5.49
C ALA A 25 -14.68 6.38 -6.04
N ASN A 26 -15.31 5.42 -5.34
CA ASN A 26 -16.61 4.90 -5.72
C ASN A 26 -17.75 5.90 -5.48
N THR A 27 -17.57 6.82 -4.54
CA THR A 27 -18.57 7.83 -4.18
C THR A 27 -18.24 9.23 -4.69
N GLU A 28 -17.08 9.41 -5.33
CA GLU A 28 -16.60 10.72 -5.80
C GLU A 28 -17.23 11.10 -7.15
N PRO A 29 -18.03 12.18 -7.22
CA PRO A 29 -18.65 12.64 -8.45
C PRO A 29 -17.68 13.36 -9.40
N ASP A 30 -16.62 13.99 -8.90
CA ASP A 30 -15.65 14.68 -9.75
C ASP A 30 -14.71 13.66 -10.44
N PRO A 31 -14.68 13.60 -11.79
CA PRO A 31 -13.89 12.60 -12.51
C PRO A 31 -12.38 12.72 -12.24
N MET A 32 -11.87 13.93 -12.00
CA MET A 32 -10.44 14.15 -11.76
C MET A 32 -10.05 13.66 -10.35
N ALA A 33 -10.82 14.03 -9.34
CA ALA A 33 -10.64 13.56 -7.97
C ALA A 33 -10.77 12.03 -7.89
N LYS A 34 -11.78 11.44 -8.54
CA LYS A 34 -11.93 9.99 -8.66
C LYS A 34 -10.68 9.33 -9.23
N ASN A 35 -10.17 9.84 -10.34
CA ASN A 35 -8.95 9.30 -10.95
C ASN A 35 -7.75 9.40 -10.02
N LYS A 36 -7.59 10.50 -9.28
CA LYS A 36 -6.51 10.67 -8.31
C LYS A 36 -6.61 9.71 -7.11
N LEU A 37 -7.81 9.44 -6.63
CA LEU A 37 -8.04 8.44 -5.57
C LEU A 37 -7.68 7.03 -6.06
N ILE A 38 -8.05 6.67 -7.29
CA ILE A 38 -7.69 5.38 -7.91
C ILE A 38 -6.18 5.27 -8.11
N GLU A 39 -5.53 6.32 -8.64
CA GLU A 39 -4.08 6.38 -8.84
C GLU A 39 -3.34 6.21 -7.50
N GLY A 40 -3.76 6.92 -6.45
CA GLY A 40 -3.19 6.76 -5.11
C GLY A 40 -3.36 5.34 -4.55
N ALA A 41 -4.54 4.72 -4.73
CA ALA A 41 -4.77 3.34 -4.31
C ALA A 41 -3.89 2.33 -5.07
N HIS A 42 -3.61 2.60 -6.35
CA HIS A 42 -2.71 1.80 -7.18
C HIS A 42 -1.25 1.92 -6.72
N HIS A 43 -0.77 3.13 -6.45
CA HIS A 43 0.60 3.32 -5.92
C HIS A 43 0.81 2.64 -4.57
N LEU A 44 -0.20 2.65 -3.69
CA LEU A 44 -0.12 1.90 -2.42
C LEU A 44 -0.05 0.38 -2.65
N ALA A 45 -0.70 -0.14 -3.69
CA ALA A 45 -0.60 -1.55 -4.04
C ALA A 45 0.82 -1.93 -4.52
N LEU A 46 1.45 -1.06 -5.32
CA LEU A 46 2.85 -1.25 -5.73
C LEU A 46 3.81 -1.16 -4.52
N CYS A 47 3.59 -0.20 -3.62
CA CYS A 47 4.38 -0.06 -2.40
C CYS A 47 4.29 -1.31 -1.51
N ILE A 48 3.11 -1.92 -1.40
CA ILE A 48 2.93 -3.19 -0.67
C ILE A 48 3.76 -4.31 -1.29
N GLU A 49 3.80 -4.41 -2.62
CA GLU A 49 4.59 -5.42 -3.33
C GLU A 49 6.10 -5.25 -3.04
N GLU A 50 6.61 -4.03 -3.10
CA GLU A 50 8.00 -3.72 -2.77
C GLU A 50 8.33 -4.00 -1.30
N CYS A 51 7.39 -3.71 -0.40
CA CYS A 51 7.53 -4.03 1.02
C CYS A 51 7.54 -5.55 1.27
N ASN A 52 6.70 -6.31 0.56
CA ASN A 52 6.68 -7.78 0.64
C ASN A 52 8.01 -8.36 0.15
N PHE A 53 8.53 -7.87 -0.98
CA PHE A 53 9.84 -8.27 -1.48
C PHE A 53 10.94 -7.98 -0.45
N SER A 54 10.96 -6.77 0.10
CA SER A 54 11.95 -6.38 1.11
C SER A 54 11.85 -7.25 2.37
N LEU A 55 10.62 -7.57 2.81
CA LEU A 55 10.39 -8.44 3.95
C LEU A 55 10.88 -9.87 3.68
N GLN A 56 10.66 -10.39 2.47
CA GLN A 56 11.16 -11.70 2.05
C GLN A 56 12.69 -11.74 2.10
N GLN A 57 13.37 -10.72 1.58
CA GLN A 57 14.84 -10.61 1.62
C GLN A 57 15.38 -10.60 3.06
N ILE A 58 14.72 -9.87 3.97
CA ILE A 58 15.08 -9.82 5.39
C ILE A 58 14.90 -11.19 6.05
N GLN A 59 13.80 -11.88 5.76
CA GLN A 59 13.49 -13.19 6.33
C GLN A 59 14.41 -14.29 5.80
N SER A 60 14.88 -14.19 4.56
CA SER A 60 15.85 -15.12 3.97
C SER A 60 17.31 -14.83 4.34
N GLY A 61 17.58 -13.79 5.15
CA GLY A 61 18.94 -13.39 5.52
C GLY A 61 19.77 -12.82 4.35
N MET A 62 19.10 -12.30 3.31
CA MET A 62 19.70 -11.73 2.11
C MET A 62 19.61 -10.19 2.07
N ALA A 63 19.24 -9.56 3.19
CA ALA A 63 19.09 -8.12 3.35
C ALA A 63 20.22 -7.50 4.18
#